data_AF-A0A924R6M0-F1
#
_entry.id   AF-A0A924R6M0-F1
#
_cell.length_a   1.000
_cell.length_b   1.000
_cell.length_c   1.000
_cell.angle_alpha   90.00
_cell.angle_beta   90.00
_cell.angle_gamma   90.00
#
_symmetry.space_group_name_H-M   'P 1'
#
loop_
_entity.id
_entity.type
_entity.pdbx_description
1 polymer ?
#
loop_
_entity_poly.entity_id
_entity_poly.type
_entity_poly.pdbx_seq_one_letter_code
_entity_poly.pdbx_strand_id
1 'polypeptide(L)'
;MAINLLNTVQENLHYPQLQKINPNTQEADQSTTTTDNFSQAAIPVILTGLYKLSSSDEGAEAILREENSTDWVSKIFNNNKQEIIEKIAAYSNPQNQISSTELNNIATESIKVIKENLPENATFKDVRLFLSNQTDNIFPYLHASLHAGDLLNDTTVDDNTNKMEGPISSMMHSIGTLFSTPETEEDKTGKI
;
A
#
# COMPACT_ATOMS: atom_id res chain seq x y z
N MET A 1 10.33 -13.01 11.94
CA MET A 1 9.64 -11.86 12.58
C MET A 1 8.87 -11.16 11.48
N ALA A 2 7.60 -10.83 11.69
CA ALA A 2 6.84 -10.07 10.71
C ALA A 2 7.36 -8.63 10.70
N ILE A 3 7.84 -8.17 9.55
CA ILE A 3 8.27 -6.78 9.36
C ILE A 3 7.07 -5.84 9.34
N ASN A 4 7.24 -4.64 9.89
CA ASN A 4 6.31 -3.52 9.68
C ASN A 4 6.87 -2.66 8.54
N LEU A 5 6.25 -2.74 7.36
CA LEU A 5 6.72 -2.07 6.15
C LEU A 5 6.77 -0.55 6.32
N LEU A 6 5.74 0.03 6.95
CA LEU A 6 5.63 1.47 7.17
C LEU A 6 6.77 2.00 8.04
N ASN A 7 7.03 1.35 9.18
CA ASN A 7 8.12 1.74 10.07
C ASN A 7 9.48 1.56 9.38
N THR A 8 9.68 0.46 8.65
CA THR A 8 10.96 0.18 8.00
C THR A 8 11.29 1.22 6.93
N VAL A 9 10.32 1.58 6.09
CA VAL A 9 10.52 2.61 5.05
C VAL A 9 10.77 3.98 5.70
N GLN A 10 10.02 4.32 6.75
CA GLN A 10 10.21 5.55 7.50
C GLN A 10 11.63 5.63 8.11
N GLU A 11 12.10 4.56 8.74
CA GLU A 11 13.43 4.47 9.35
C GLU A 11 14.54 4.52 8.29
N ASN A 12 14.44 3.75 7.20
CA ASN A 12 15.44 3.72 6.14
C ASN A 12 15.63 5.08 5.45
N LEU A 13 14.54 5.85 5.33
CA LEU A 13 14.55 7.19 4.74
C LEU A 13 14.79 8.31 5.76
N HIS A 14 15.01 7.96 7.04
CA HIS A 14 15.29 8.89 8.12
C HIS A 14 14.18 9.93 8.37
N TYR A 15 12.93 9.58 8.07
CA TYR A 15 11.78 10.43 8.39
C TYR A 15 11.44 10.37 9.88
N PRO A 16 10.82 11.43 10.45
CA PRO A 16 10.27 11.39 11.79
C PRO A 16 9.23 10.28 11.95
N GLN A 17 8.99 9.87 13.20
CA GLN A 17 7.97 8.87 13.48
C GLN A 17 6.58 9.35 13.05
N LEU A 18 5.87 8.48 12.32
CA LEU A 18 4.51 8.76 11.89
C LEU A 18 3.55 8.65 13.08
N GLN A 19 2.53 9.48 13.09
CA GLN A 19 1.45 9.45 14.07
C GLN A 19 0.26 8.69 13.52
N LYS A 20 -0.32 7.81 14.34
CA LYS A 20 -1.60 7.18 14.01
C LYS A 20 -2.68 8.24 13.98
N ILE A 21 -3.55 8.15 12.98
CA ILE A 21 -4.73 8.98 12.85
C ILE A 21 -5.85 8.32 13.64
N ASN A 22 -6.46 9.08 14.56
CA ASN A 22 -7.59 8.59 15.31
C ASN A 22 -8.79 8.44 14.36
N PRO A 23 -9.39 7.25 14.23
CA PRO A 23 -10.48 7.01 13.27
C PRO A 23 -11.74 7.83 13.59
N ASN A 24 -11.92 8.25 14.84
CA ASN A 24 -13.10 8.98 15.29
C ASN A 24 -12.97 10.50 15.10
N THR A 25 -11.76 11.05 15.24
CA THR A 25 -11.53 12.50 15.14
C THR A 25 -10.84 12.91 13.84
N GLN A 26 -10.26 11.95 13.11
CA GLN A 26 -9.40 12.18 11.95
C GLN A 26 -8.20 13.11 12.24
N GLU A 27 -7.88 13.31 13.51
CA GLU A 27 -6.70 14.04 13.95
C GLU A 27 -5.58 13.05 14.27
N ALA A 28 -4.33 13.46 14.05
CA ALA A 28 -3.18 12.75 14.57
C ALA A 28 -3.20 12.80 16.11
N ASP A 29 -2.90 11.69 16.78
CA ASP A 29 -2.75 11.70 18.24
C ASP A 29 -1.67 12.72 18.62
N GLN A 30 -2.07 13.82 19.28
CA GLN A 30 -1.27 15.04 19.52
C GLN A 30 -0.03 14.88 20.42
N SER A 31 0.52 13.67 20.59
CA SER A 31 1.52 13.40 21.63
C SER A 31 2.98 13.71 21.26
N THR A 32 3.32 14.08 20.01
CA THR A 32 4.71 14.43 19.65
C THR A 32 4.82 15.63 18.70
N THR A 33 5.74 16.55 19.01
CA THR A 33 5.84 17.92 18.48
C THR A 33 6.70 18.09 17.21
N THR A 34 6.94 17.04 16.44
CA THR A 34 7.74 17.12 15.19
C THR A 34 7.24 16.14 14.13
N THR A 35 5.94 16.20 13.82
CA THR A 35 5.40 15.45 12.69
C THR A 35 5.80 16.19 11.42
N ASP A 36 6.66 15.56 10.61
CA ASP A 36 6.83 16.00 9.23
C ASP A 36 5.58 15.59 8.46
N ASN A 37 4.67 16.55 8.29
CA ASN A 37 3.40 16.37 7.59
C ASN A 37 3.58 15.79 6.18
N PHE A 38 4.76 15.99 5.56
CA PHE A 38 5.11 15.34 4.30
C PHE A 38 5.19 13.84 4.44
N SER A 39 6.09 13.34 5.29
CA SER A 39 6.23 11.90 5.51
C SER A 39 4.94 11.24 6.01
N GLN A 40 4.16 11.98 6.82
CA GLN A 40 2.86 11.56 7.35
C GLN A 40 1.81 11.32 6.26
N ALA A 41 1.82 12.12 5.19
CA ALA A 41 0.93 11.92 4.06
C ALA A 41 1.52 10.98 3.01
N ALA A 42 2.78 11.18 2.65
CA ALA A 42 3.42 10.52 1.52
C ALA A 42 3.62 9.03 1.75
N ILE A 43 4.16 8.60 2.90
CA ILE A 43 4.46 7.18 3.13
C ILE A 43 3.18 6.33 3.11
N PRO A 44 2.12 6.65 3.89
CA PRO A 44 0.91 5.84 3.88
C PRO A 44 0.22 5.81 2.51
N VAL A 45 0.21 6.93 1.79
CA VAL A 45 -0.37 7.02 0.44
C VAL A 45 0.37 6.13 -0.55
N ILE A 46 1.71 6.21 -0.59
CA ILE A 46 2.52 5.40 -1.51
C ILE A 46 2.33 3.90 -1.20
N LEU A 47 2.36 3.52 0.07
CA LEU A 47 2.17 2.13 0.47
C LEU A 47 0.77 1.61 0.15
N THR A 48 -0.26 2.44 0.33
CA THR A 48 -1.64 2.13 -0.07
C THR A 48 -1.74 1.97 -1.59
N GLY A 49 -1.05 2.82 -2.34
CA GLY A 49 -0.97 2.73 -3.78
C GLY A 49 -0.24 1.48 -4.29
N LEU A 50 0.84 1.05 -3.62
CA LEU A 50 1.52 -0.21 -3.92
C LEU A 50 0.64 -1.42 -3.62
N TYR A 51 -0.09 -1.39 -2.50
CA TYR A 51 -1.10 -2.39 -2.20
C TYR A 51 -2.14 -2.48 -3.32
N LYS A 52 -2.68 -1.33 -3.78
CA LYS A 52 -3.62 -1.30 -4.91
C LYS A 52 -2.98 -1.82 -6.19
N LEU A 53 -1.77 -1.42 -6.52
CA LEU A 53 -1.03 -1.89 -7.69
C LEU A 53 -0.88 -3.42 -7.66
N SER A 54 -0.58 -4.00 -6.50
CA SER A 54 -0.45 -5.46 -6.34
C SER A 54 -1.76 -6.24 -6.51
N SER A 55 -2.91 -5.57 -6.55
CA SER A 55 -4.21 -6.22 -6.74
C SER A 55 -4.42 -6.75 -8.17
N SER A 56 -3.67 -6.25 -9.15
CA SER A 56 -3.57 -6.86 -10.49
C SER A 56 -2.35 -7.75 -10.59
N ASP A 57 -2.39 -8.74 -11.49
CA ASP A 57 -1.27 -9.66 -11.69
C ASP A 57 -0.10 -8.91 -12.35
N GLU A 58 -0.39 -8.00 -13.28
CA GLU A 58 0.59 -7.14 -13.94
C GLU A 58 1.29 -6.21 -12.95
N GLY A 59 0.55 -5.64 -11.99
CA GLY A 59 1.13 -4.72 -11.01
C GLY A 59 1.95 -5.44 -9.95
N ALA A 60 1.52 -6.63 -9.51
CA ALA A 60 2.31 -7.48 -8.63
C ALA A 60 3.58 -8.02 -9.33
N GLU A 61 3.50 -8.35 -10.62
CA GLU A 61 4.67 -8.71 -11.42
C GLU A 61 5.64 -7.54 -11.60
N ALA A 62 5.11 -6.32 -11.84
CA ALA A 62 5.92 -5.12 -11.91
C ALA A 62 6.73 -4.93 -10.62
N ILE A 63 6.09 -5.03 -9.46
CA ILE A 63 6.76 -4.92 -8.16
C ILE A 63 7.90 -5.93 -8.00
N LEU A 64 7.79 -7.15 -8.54
CA LEU A 64 8.87 -8.15 -8.45
C LEU A 64 10.01 -7.88 -9.43
N ARG A 65 9.67 -7.61 -10.69
CA ARG A 65 10.62 -7.72 -11.80
C ARG A 65 11.22 -6.40 -12.22
N GLU A 66 10.52 -5.29 -12.02
CA GLU A 66 10.99 -4.00 -12.51
C GLU A 66 12.09 -3.42 -11.62
N GLU A 67 12.91 -2.57 -12.22
CA GLU A 67 14.04 -1.95 -11.56
C GLU A 67 13.61 -0.84 -10.58
N ASN A 68 14.51 -0.54 -9.66
CA ASN A 68 14.34 0.53 -8.68
C ASN A 68 14.30 1.94 -9.31
N SER A 69 14.70 2.06 -10.58
CA SER A 69 14.71 3.29 -11.39
C SER A 69 13.36 3.62 -12.04
N THR A 70 12.37 2.72 -11.95
CA THR A 70 11.03 2.91 -12.49
C THR A 70 10.34 4.14 -11.86
N ASP A 71 9.58 4.90 -12.66
CA ASP A 71 8.69 5.97 -12.18
C ASP A 71 7.44 5.35 -11.51
N TRP A 72 7.63 4.85 -10.31
CA TRP A 72 6.63 4.14 -9.53
C TRP A 72 5.40 4.98 -9.23
N VAL A 73 5.56 6.27 -8.97
CA VAL A 73 4.45 7.19 -8.73
C VAL A 73 3.53 7.23 -9.96
N SER A 74 4.08 7.26 -11.18
CA SER A 74 3.27 7.19 -12.40
C SER A 74 2.56 5.85 -12.55
N LYS A 75 3.18 4.73 -12.17
CA LYS A 75 2.54 3.41 -12.24
C LYS A 75 1.43 3.22 -11.21
N ILE A 76 1.62 3.77 -10.01
CA ILE A 76 0.66 3.67 -8.91
C ILE A 76 -0.58 4.53 -9.22
N PHE A 77 -0.37 5.80 -9.61
CA PHE A 77 -1.47 6.76 -9.72
C PHE A 77 -1.92 7.02 -11.16
N ASN A 78 -1.22 6.50 -12.17
CA ASN A 78 -1.52 6.70 -13.58
C ASN A 78 -1.75 8.20 -13.88
N ASN A 79 -2.94 8.54 -14.38
CA ASN A 79 -3.32 9.92 -14.72
C ASN A 79 -3.48 10.83 -13.49
N ASN A 80 -3.57 10.26 -12.29
CA ASN A 80 -3.77 10.99 -11.04
C ASN A 80 -2.45 11.36 -10.34
N LYS A 81 -1.28 11.10 -10.97
CA LYS A 81 0.04 11.44 -10.42
C LYS A 81 0.15 12.91 -10.00
N GLN A 82 -0.33 13.84 -10.83
CA GLN A 82 -0.24 15.26 -10.50
C GLN A 82 -1.17 15.61 -9.33
N GLU A 83 -2.39 15.06 -9.32
CA GLU A 83 -3.37 15.32 -8.28
C GLU A 83 -2.89 14.83 -6.90
N ILE A 84 -2.23 13.67 -6.83
CA ILE A 84 -1.69 13.20 -5.54
C ILE A 84 -0.52 14.06 -5.04
N ILE A 85 0.35 14.54 -5.94
CA ILE A 85 1.44 15.45 -5.56
C ILE A 85 0.85 16.73 -4.96
N GLU A 86 -0.17 17.29 -5.59
CA GLU A 86 -0.85 18.50 -5.13
C GLU A 86 -1.55 18.30 -3.78
N LYS A 87 -2.22 17.15 -3.57
CA LYS A 87 -2.87 16.83 -2.29
C LYS A 87 -1.89 16.61 -1.15
N ILE A 88 -0.78 15.90 -1.39
CA ILE A 88 0.28 15.76 -0.39
C ILE A 88 0.92 17.13 -0.10
N ALA A 89 1.13 17.97 -1.12
CA ALA A 89 1.68 19.32 -0.93
C ALA A 89 0.74 20.19 -0.09
N ALA A 90 -0.55 20.17 -0.39
CA ALA A 90 -1.56 20.90 0.36
C ALA A 90 -1.62 20.45 1.83
N TYR A 91 -1.48 19.14 2.11
CA TYR A 91 -1.46 18.61 3.46
C TYR A 91 -0.17 18.97 4.22
N SER A 92 0.97 18.89 3.54
CA SER A 92 2.29 19.07 4.16
C SER A 92 2.54 20.53 4.53
N ASN A 93 2.44 21.39 3.51
CA ASN A 93 2.48 22.84 3.55
C ASN A 93 2.35 23.33 2.09
N PRO A 94 1.37 24.16 1.74
CA PRO A 94 1.19 24.66 0.35
C PRO A 94 2.42 25.40 -0.23
N GLN A 95 3.35 25.85 0.62
CA GLN A 95 4.58 26.52 0.21
C GLN A 95 5.74 25.55 -0.09
N ASN A 96 5.65 24.29 0.31
CA ASN A 96 6.67 23.29 0.02
C ASN A 96 6.47 22.76 -1.41
N GLN A 97 7.49 22.94 -2.24
CA GLN A 97 7.56 22.28 -3.54
C GLN A 97 7.93 20.82 -3.32
N ILE A 98 6.93 19.95 -3.23
CA ILE A 98 7.13 18.51 -3.23
C ILE A 98 7.46 18.09 -4.66
N SER A 99 8.57 17.38 -4.81
CA SER A 99 8.95 16.81 -6.09
C SER A 99 8.38 15.41 -6.26
N SER A 100 8.06 15.04 -7.51
CA SER A 100 7.75 13.64 -7.84
C SER A 100 8.92 12.70 -7.53
N THR A 101 10.14 13.23 -7.45
CA THR A 101 11.36 12.49 -7.08
C THR A 101 11.31 12.01 -5.64
N GLU A 102 10.86 12.83 -4.70
CA GLU A 102 10.76 12.42 -3.28
C GLU A 102 9.73 11.31 -3.09
N LEU A 103 8.58 11.41 -3.76
CA LEU A 103 7.57 10.35 -3.73
C LEU A 103 8.08 9.06 -4.40
N ASN A 104 8.83 9.18 -5.49
CA ASN A 104 9.47 8.02 -6.13
C ASN A 104 10.54 7.39 -5.23
N ASN A 105 11.31 8.17 -4.47
CA ASN A 105 12.27 7.63 -3.52
C ASN A 105 11.57 6.79 -2.43
N ILE A 106 10.41 7.25 -1.93
CA ILE A 106 9.58 6.49 -0.99
C ILE A 106 9.09 5.19 -1.63
N ALA A 107 8.59 5.25 -2.86
CA ALA A 107 8.11 4.06 -3.56
C ALA A 107 9.23 3.05 -3.84
N THR A 108 10.39 3.53 -4.28
CA THR A 108 11.57 2.69 -4.56
C THR A 108 12.08 2.00 -3.29
N GLU A 109 12.21 2.72 -2.18
CA GLU A 109 12.63 2.10 -0.91
C GLU A 109 11.58 1.10 -0.42
N SER A 110 10.30 1.41 -0.56
CA SER A 110 9.21 0.48 -0.22
C SER A 110 9.31 -0.82 -1.01
N ILE A 111 9.55 -0.74 -2.32
CA ILE A 111 9.69 -1.92 -3.19
C ILE A 111 10.94 -2.72 -2.84
N LYS A 112 12.05 -2.04 -2.54
CA LYS A 112 13.26 -2.69 -2.08
C LYS A 112 13.00 -3.49 -0.80
N VAL A 113 12.36 -2.88 0.21
CA VAL A 113 12.00 -3.57 1.46
C VAL A 113 11.06 -4.75 1.19
N ILE A 114 10.07 -4.60 0.31
CA ILE A 114 9.19 -5.70 -0.09
C ILE A 114 10.01 -6.86 -0.67
N LYS A 115 10.85 -6.60 -1.68
CA LYS A 115 11.67 -7.62 -2.34
C LYS A 115 12.62 -8.34 -1.38
N GLU A 116 13.25 -7.59 -0.47
CA GLU A 116 14.17 -8.15 0.54
C GLU A 116 13.48 -9.07 1.56
N ASN A 117 12.16 -8.93 1.73
CA ASN A 117 11.36 -9.72 2.68
C ASN A 117 10.51 -10.81 2.01
N LEU A 118 10.62 -10.95 0.69
CA LEU A 118 10.00 -12.01 -0.08
C LEU A 118 10.95 -13.21 -0.23
N PRO A 119 10.42 -14.44 -0.40
CA PRO A 119 11.26 -15.61 -0.67
C PRO A 119 12.01 -15.48 -2.01
N GLU A 120 13.14 -16.16 -2.16
CA GLU A 120 14.00 -16.07 -3.36
C GLU A 120 13.26 -16.44 -4.67
N ASN A 121 12.25 -17.31 -4.59
CA ASN A 121 11.39 -17.71 -5.71
C ASN A 121 9.99 -17.09 -5.62
N ALA A 122 9.88 -15.87 -5.07
CA ALA A 122 8.62 -15.19 -4.91
C ALA A 122 7.85 -15.02 -6.22
N THR A 123 6.55 -15.24 -6.12
CA THR A 123 5.58 -15.07 -7.19
C THR A 123 4.75 -13.82 -6.93
N PHE A 124 4.00 -13.37 -7.93
CA PHE A 124 3.08 -12.24 -7.79
C PHE A 124 2.05 -12.44 -6.65
N LYS A 125 1.74 -13.70 -6.31
CA LYS A 125 0.88 -14.04 -5.16
C LYS A 125 1.53 -13.69 -3.82
N ASP A 126 2.84 -13.92 -3.70
CA ASP A 126 3.59 -13.62 -2.47
C ASP A 126 3.65 -12.12 -2.22
N VAL A 127 3.79 -11.31 -3.28
CA VAL A 127 3.70 -9.84 -3.20
C VAL A 127 2.34 -9.39 -2.69
N ARG A 128 1.26 -9.92 -3.29
CA ARG A 128 -0.11 -9.56 -2.91
C ARG A 128 -0.37 -9.94 -1.46
N LEU A 129 0.00 -11.15 -1.05
CA LEU A 129 -0.14 -11.61 0.32
C LEU A 129 0.67 -10.74 1.30
N PHE A 130 1.92 -10.42 0.95
CA PHE A 130 2.77 -9.57 1.78
C PHE A 130 2.12 -8.20 2.00
N LEU A 131 1.69 -7.52 0.94
CA LEU A 131 1.08 -6.19 1.02
C LEU A 131 -0.28 -6.20 1.71
N SER A 132 -1.13 -7.22 1.48
CA SER A 132 -2.38 -7.40 2.21
C SER A 132 -2.15 -7.47 3.72
N ASN A 133 -1.12 -8.20 4.17
CA ASN A 133 -0.76 -8.31 5.59
C ASN A 133 -0.18 -7.02 6.20
N GLN A 134 0.13 -6.01 5.37
CA GLN A 134 0.59 -4.70 5.84
C GLN A 134 -0.52 -3.66 5.95
N THR A 135 -1.73 -3.94 5.46
CA THR A 135 -2.85 -2.97 5.46
C THR A 135 -3.19 -2.48 6.87
N ASP A 136 -3.22 -3.37 7.86
CA ASP A 136 -3.43 -3.04 9.28
C ASP A 136 -2.32 -2.13 9.86
N ASN A 137 -1.13 -2.16 9.28
CA ASN A 137 -0.01 -1.30 9.66
C ASN A 137 -0.02 0.05 8.92
N ILE A 138 -0.66 0.12 7.75
CA ILE A 138 -0.62 1.29 6.86
C ILE A 138 -1.86 2.17 7.06
N PHE A 139 -3.06 1.58 7.06
CA PHE A 139 -4.32 2.32 7.04
C PHE A 139 -4.58 3.20 8.26
N PRO A 140 -4.13 2.83 9.49
CA PRO A 140 -4.24 3.73 10.63
C PRO A 140 -3.45 5.04 10.49
N TYR A 141 -2.52 5.14 9.55
CA TYR A 141 -1.73 6.35 9.29
C TYR A 141 -2.24 7.13 8.07
N LEU A 142 -3.19 6.57 7.32
CA LEU A 142 -3.73 7.18 6.10
C LEU A 142 -4.79 8.24 6.44
N HIS A 143 -4.47 9.50 6.18
CA HIS A 143 -5.38 10.60 6.45
C HIS A 143 -6.55 10.64 5.46
N ALA A 144 -7.78 10.73 5.96
CA ALA A 144 -8.98 10.74 5.11
C ALA A 144 -9.04 11.96 4.17
N SER A 145 -8.48 13.10 4.59
CA SER A 145 -8.42 14.31 3.76
C SER A 145 -7.56 14.18 2.50
N LEU A 146 -6.75 13.12 2.39
CA LEU A 146 -5.98 12.84 1.18
C LEU A 146 -6.84 12.20 0.08
N HIS A 147 -8.02 11.68 0.41
CA HIS A 147 -8.94 11.01 -0.52
C HIS A 147 -8.19 9.99 -1.40
N ALA A 148 -7.36 9.15 -0.77
CA ALA A 148 -6.47 8.25 -1.49
C ALA A 148 -7.23 7.18 -2.26
N GLY A 149 -8.42 6.78 -1.78
CA GLY A 149 -9.33 5.90 -2.48
C GLY A 149 -9.84 6.49 -3.79
N ASP A 150 -10.27 7.77 -3.79
CA ASP A 150 -10.69 8.45 -5.02
C ASP A 150 -9.55 8.49 -6.07
N LEU A 151 -8.32 8.76 -5.62
CA LEU A 151 -7.13 8.83 -6.47
C LEU A 151 -6.68 7.47 -7.01
N LEU A 152 -6.96 6.40 -6.27
CA LEU A 152 -6.64 5.03 -6.65
C LEU A 152 -7.81 4.34 -7.38
N ASN A 153 -8.89 5.08 -7.69
CA ASN A 153 -10.15 4.56 -8.21
C ASN A 153 -10.69 3.38 -7.37
N ASP A 154 -10.54 3.48 -6.06
CA ASP A 154 -10.95 2.48 -5.08
C ASP A 154 -11.59 3.15 -3.86
N THR A 155 -12.89 3.40 -3.94
CA THR A 155 -13.66 4.04 -2.87
C THR A 155 -13.72 3.20 -1.59
N THR A 156 -13.32 1.92 -1.62
CA THR A 156 -13.29 1.05 -0.43
C THR A 156 -12.16 1.39 0.54
N VAL A 157 -11.10 2.07 0.05
CA VAL A 157 -9.94 2.53 0.82
C VAL A 157 -10.29 3.73 1.72
N ASP A 158 -11.22 4.59 1.27
CA ASP A 158 -11.64 5.78 2.00
C ASP A 158 -12.87 5.54 2.91
N ASP A 159 -13.55 4.39 2.79
CA ASP A 159 -14.70 4.03 3.61
C ASP A 159 -14.30 3.80 5.08
N ASN A 160 -14.82 4.65 5.97
CA ASN A 160 -14.59 4.60 7.41
C ASN A 160 -15.01 3.26 8.05
N THR A 161 -15.93 2.52 7.43
CA THR A 161 -16.40 1.21 7.92
C THR A 161 -15.31 0.15 7.76
N ASN A 162 -14.61 0.14 6.61
CA ASN A 162 -13.49 -0.78 6.34
C ASN A 162 -12.23 -0.44 7.15
N LYS A 163 -12.09 0.79 7.65
CA LYS A 163 -10.99 1.21 8.54
C LYS A 163 -11.17 0.74 9.99
N MET A 164 -12.41 0.44 10.41
CA MET A 164 -12.71 -0.10 11.74
C MET A 164 -12.83 -1.63 11.77
N GLU A 165 -13.23 -2.27 10.68
CA GLU A 165 -13.30 -3.74 10.57
C GLU A 165 -12.07 -4.37 9.90
N GLY A 166 -11.20 -3.56 9.30
CA GLY A 166 -10.14 -4.01 8.41
C GLY A 166 -10.70 -4.42 7.04
N PRO A 167 -9.98 -4.21 5.93
CA PRO A 167 -10.42 -4.59 4.57
C PRO A 167 -10.49 -6.12 4.32
N ILE A 168 -10.62 -6.95 5.35
CA ILE A 168 -10.22 -8.37 5.32
C ILE A 168 -11.33 -9.27 4.74
N SER A 169 -12.61 -8.90 4.81
CA SER A 169 -13.69 -9.87 4.56
C SER A 169 -13.90 -10.23 3.07
N SER A 170 -13.79 -9.30 2.11
CA SER A 170 -14.01 -9.63 0.69
C SER A 170 -12.77 -10.22 0.02
N MET A 171 -11.56 -9.88 0.49
CA MET A 171 -10.30 -10.39 -0.04
C MET A 171 -9.91 -11.77 0.53
N MET A 172 -10.17 -12.06 1.82
CA MET A 172 -9.95 -13.42 2.34
C MET A 172 -10.83 -14.46 1.63
N HIS A 173 -12.06 -14.09 1.24
CA HIS A 173 -12.93 -15.00 0.48
C HIS A 173 -12.40 -15.28 -0.93
N SER A 174 -11.80 -14.29 -1.60
CA SER A 174 -11.23 -14.47 -2.95
C SER A 174 -9.86 -15.17 -2.94
N ILE A 175 -9.10 -15.04 -1.86
CA ILE A 175 -7.90 -15.86 -1.61
C ILE A 175 -8.32 -17.29 -1.24
N GLY A 176 -9.32 -17.46 -0.37
CA GLY A 176 -9.84 -18.76 0.04
C GLY A 176 -10.40 -19.59 -1.11
N THR A 177 -11.06 -18.98 -2.09
CA THR A 177 -11.55 -19.67 -3.29
C THR A 177 -10.44 -20.04 -4.27
N LEU A 178 -9.31 -19.30 -4.29
CA LEU A 178 -8.13 -19.64 -5.10
C LEU A 178 -7.26 -20.74 -4.45
N PHE A 179 -7.26 -20.86 -3.12
CA PHE A 179 -6.64 -21.97 -2.39
C PHE A 179 -7.55 -23.21 -2.28
N SER A 180 -8.85 -23.04 -2.53
CA SER A 180 -9.82 -24.13 -2.63
C SER A 180 -9.94 -24.61 -4.08
N THR A 181 -8.87 -25.16 -4.65
CA THR A 181 -9.04 -26.12 -5.75
C THR A 181 -9.84 -27.31 -5.21
N PRO A 182 -11.00 -27.67 -5.79
CA PRO A 182 -11.59 -28.96 -5.51
C PRO A 182 -10.60 -30.04 -5.96
N GLU A 183 -10.39 -31.04 -5.10
CA GLU A 183 -9.70 -32.27 -5.47
C GLU A 183 -10.25 -32.75 -6.81
N THR A 184 -9.32 -33.02 -7.72
CA THR A 184 -9.61 -33.55 -9.05
C THR A 184 -10.31 -34.90 -8.86
N GLU A 185 -11.59 -35.01 -9.23
CA GLU A 185 -12.20 -36.32 -9.46
C GLU A 185 -11.59 -36.89 -10.74
N GLU A 186 -10.49 -37.63 -10.55
CA GLU A 186 -9.98 -38.61 -11.50
C GLU A 186 -11.07 -39.64 -11.85
N ASP A 187 -11.29 -39.76 -13.16
CA ASP A 187 -11.50 -41.00 -13.88
C ASP A 187 -12.63 -41.94 -13.43
N LYS A 188 -13.78 -41.80 -14.10
CA LYS A 188 -14.67 -42.94 -14.37
C LYS A 188 -14.92 -43.09 -15.87
N THR A 189 -13.85 -43.44 -16.59
CA THR A 189 -13.96 -44.20 -17.83
C THR A 189 -13.49 -45.63 -17.61
N GLY A 190 -14.42 -46.52 -17.25
CA GLY A 190 -14.14 -47.95 -17.10
C GLY A 190 -15.38 -48.80 -17.30
N LYS A 191 -15.58 -49.27 -18.53
CA LYS A 191 -16.45 -50.38 -18.92
C LYS A 191 -16.34 -51.56 -17.94
N ILE A 192 -17.49 -52.18 -17.61
CA ILE A 192 -17.74 -53.61 -17.91
C ILE A 192 -19.23 -53.76 -18.25
#